data_AF-A0A538PLU5-F1
#
_entry.id   AF-A0A538PLU5-F1
#
_cell.length_a   1.000
_cell.length_b   1.000
_cell.length_c   1.000
_cell.angle_alpha   90.00
_cell.angle_beta   90.00
_cell.angle_gamma   90.00
#
_symmetry.space_group_name_H-M   'P 1'
#
loop_
_entity.id
_entity.type
_entity.pdbx_description
1 polymer ?
#
loop_
_entity_poly.entity_id
_entity_poly.type
_entity_poly.pdbx_seq_one_letter_code
_entity_poly.pdbx_strand_id
1 'polypeptide(L)'
;MGMFSLHPKSMISLGDRPGTRPRVRRRTRARAVAAPVTPALAALASLAVIAVLAPSARADEPSGGVLIDVKGAKRVLYPIAVPASVEGDATAAREVAQVASFDLSVAGVFKVLDPAGFLADLKAEGLIIDPQKWKDVGAFGVIKYRASPTEIEFRLYEISKGTTSVLGKTYPRKGDTRSITHRFCNEVVKYYTGELGFFGSKIAFTAKGRTASAIYAMDFDGANAYPVSNNSSQNILPAWAPSGGQIAYTSFMRNNPDLYVAPAGGGRPTKLSSQRGMNTGAAWSPDGSKIALTLSKDGNPEIYVISAKDGSILKRITTDRAIDTSPTWSPDGGQLAFVSDRNGGPQIFVVSASGGTPQQVSFNGSYNTTPTWMPRAGKHVIAYTTRDGGVYDIVTLDLDTKVMTRITQNEGSNEEPSFSPNGRAIAFARAGQGVFIANADGTGKAVKVWSGSATGIDWGPAPGP
;
A
#
# COMPACT_ATOMS: atom_id res chain seq x y z
N MET A 1 -12.82 -24.67 -10.91
CA MET A 1 -13.78 -24.41 -9.82
C MET A 1 -13.79 -22.90 -9.59
N GLY A 2 -14.77 -22.11 -10.04
CA GLY A 2 -15.90 -22.37 -10.94
C GLY A 2 -16.53 -21.01 -11.30
N MET A 3 -16.54 -20.64 -12.58
CA MET A 3 -17.00 -19.32 -13.03
C MET A 3 -18.54 -19.26 -13.02
N PHE A 4 -19.13 -18.29 -12.32
CA PHE A 4 -20.58 -18.07 -12.37
C PHE A 4 -20.96 -17.23 -13.59
N SER A 5 -21.48 -17.90 -14.62
CA SER A 5 -22.19 -17.27 -15.74
C SER A 5 -23.69 -17.50 -15.57
N LEU A 6 -24.49 -16.43 -15.68
CA LEU A 6 -25.96 -16.50 -15.55
C LEU A 6 -26.63 -15.68 -16.64
N HIS A 7 -27.42 -16.35 -17.49
CA HIS A 7 -28.26 -15.73 -18.52
C HIS A 7 -29.59 -15.22 -17.94
N PRO A 8 -30.16 -14.10 -18.44
CA PRO A 8 -31.44 -13.58 -18.00
C PRO A 8 -32.63 -14.09 -18.85
N LYS A 9 -33.80 -14.27 -18.23
CA LYS A 9 -35.10 -14.43 -18.93
C LYS A 9 -36.11 -13.34 -18.53
N SER A 10 -36.54 -12.59 -19.54
CA SER A 10 -37.88 -12.00 -19.79
C SER A 10 -38.75 -11.40 -18.66
N MET A 11 -38.92 -10.07 -18.74
CA MET A 11 -40.17 -9.28 -18.77
C MET A 11 -41.31 -9.47 -17.74
N ILE A 12 -41.80 -8.32 -17.21
CA ILE A 12 -43.17 -7.79 -17.38
C ILE A 12 -43.13 -6.25 -17.19
N SER A 13 -44.13 -5.54 -17.73
CA SER A 13 -44.19 -4.06 -17.91
C SER A 13 -45.30 -3.38 -17.07
N LEU A 14 -45.48 -2.05 -17.26
CA LEU A 14 -46.46 -1.10 -16.68
C LEU A 14 -45.96 -0.35 -15.42
N GLY A 15 -46.18 0.96 -15.24
CA GLY A 15 -46.89 1.96 -16.05
C GLY A 15 -46.44 3.40 -15.73
N ASP A 16 -47.04 4.41 -16.38
CA ASP A 16 -46.40 5.72 -16.68
C ASP A 16 -47.20 6.96 -16.16
N ARG A 17 -46.51 8.11 -15.96
CA ARG A 17 -47.00 9.53 -15.87
C ARG A 17 -47.59 10.09 -14.53
N PRO A 18 -47.90 11.42 -14.43
CA PRO A 18 -46.90 12.50 -14.29
C PRO A 18 -47.28 13.71 -13.36
N GLY A 19 -46.34 14.65 -13.16
CA GLY A 19 -46.63 16.06 -12.74
C GLY A 19 -46.53 16.31 -11.21
N THR A 20 -46.25 17.53 -10.71
CA THR A 20 -46.18 18.87 -11.33
C THR A 20 -45.14 19.78 -10.62
N ARG A 21 -44.72 20.89 -11.26
CA ARG A 21 -44.02 22.04 -10.63
C ARG A 21 -44.98 23.24 -10.58
N PRO A 22 -44.94 24.09 -9.54
CA PRO A 22 -44.34 25.44 -9.66
C PRO A 22 -43.69 25.93 -8.32
N ARG A 23 -43.16 27.16 -8.11
CA ARG A 23 -42.88 28.34 -8.96
C ARG A 23 -41.61 29.09 -8.48
N VAL A 24 -41.09 29.97 -9.33
CA VAL A 24 -40.00 30.96 -9.15
C VAL A 24 -40.17 31.94 -7.98
N ARG A 25 -39.06 32.35 -7.32
CA ARG A 25 -38.85 33.76 -6.90
C ARG A 25 -37.40 34.24 -7.12
N ARG A 26 -37.26 35.39 -7.78
CA ARG A 26 -35.99 36.13 -7.97
C ARG A 26 -35.67 36.98 -6.73
N ARG A 27 -34.39 37.19 -6.44
CA ARG A 27 -33.85 38.46 -5.89
C ARG A 27 -32.49 38.76 -6.51
N THR A 28 -32.09 40.03 -6.48
CA THR A 28 -31.14 40.64 -7.44
C THR A 28 -29.97 41.35 -6.78
N ARG A 29 -28.81 41.27 -7.46
CA ARG A 29 -27.70 42.26 -7.57
C ARG A 29 -26.98 42.79 -6.31
N ALA A 30 -25.67 42.55 -6.29
CA ALA A 30 -24.60 43.55 -6.17
C ALA A 30 -23.33 42.93 -6.80
N ARG A 31 -23.01 43.13 -8.08
CA ARG A 31 -22.28 44.25 -8.70
C ARG A 31 -20.93 44.58 -8.04
N ALA A 32 -19.87 44.06 -8.64
CA ALA A 32 -18.48 44.42 -8.35
C ALA A 32 -18.15 45.84 -8.83
N VAL A 33 -17.12 46.44 -8.23
CA VAL A 33 -16.49 47.69 -8.69
C VAL A 33 -14.99 47.40 -8.84
N ALA A 34 -14.46 47.73 -10.02
CA ALA A 34 -13.03 47.72 -10.32
C ALA A 34 -12.67 49.10 -10.91
N ALA A 35 -11.53 49.65 -10.48
CA ALA A 35 -10.94 50.90 -10.96
C ALA A 35 -9.42 50.87 -10.61
N PRO A 36 -8.57 51.75 -11.16
CA PRO A 36 -7.84 51.41 -12.38
C PRO A 36 -6.31 51.42 -12.20
N VAL A 37 -5.59 50.97 -13.23
CA VAL A 37 -4.12 51.02 -13.31
C VAL A 37 -3.70 52.06 -14.34
N THR A 38 -2.87 53.03 -13.92
CA THR A 38 -1.97 53.82 -14.78
C THR A 38 -0.71 54.22 -13.99
N PRO A 39 0.44 54.47 -14.65
CA PRO A 39 1.76 54.41 -14.00
C PRO A 39 2.33 55.77 -13.59
N ALA A 40 3.32 55.74 -12.69
CA ALA A 40 4.22 56.87 -12.42
C ALA A 40 5.67 56.39 -12.25
N LEU A 41 6.60 56.98 -13.01
CA LEU A 41 8.04 56.90 -12.75
C LEU A 41 8.39 57.79 -11.55
N ALA A 42 9.25 57.32 -10.64
CA ALA A 42 10.14 58.19 -9.87
C ALA A 42 11.35 57.45 -9.26
N ALA A 43 12.53 58.00 -9.54
CA ALA A 43 13.75 58.03 -8.71
C ALA A 43 14.29 56.75 -8.03
N LEU A 44 15.48 56.33 -8.48
CA LEU A 44 16.44 55.58 -7.68
C LEU A 44 16.91 56.41 -6.48
N ALA A 45 16.89 55.81 -5.28
CA ALA A 45 17.66 56.26 -4.12
C ALA A 45 18.33 55.05 -3.47
N SER A 46 19.64 54.90 -3.69
CA SER A 46 20.41 53.74 -3.26
C SER A 46 20.71 53.80 -1.76
N LEU A 47 20.00 53.02 -0.94
CA LEU A 47 20.42 52.75 0.44
C LEU A 47 21.32 51.51 0.47
N ALA A 48 22.60 51.69 0.79
CA ALA A 48 23.53 50.59 0.96
C ALA A 48 23.27 49.86 2.29
N VAL A 49 22.54 48.74 2.23
CA VAL A 49 22.46 47.80 3.35
C VAL A 49 23.74 46.98 3.37
N ILE A 50 24.61 47.24 4.35
CA ILE A 50 25.75 46.37 4.65
C ILE A 50 25.18 45.10 5.28
N ALA A 51 24.94 44.08 4.44
CA ALA A 51 24.62 42.76 4.91
C ALA A 51 25.87 42.15 5.57
N VAL A 52 25.86 42.09 6.91
CA VAL A 52 26.81 41.24 7.64
C VAL A 52 26.52 39.81 7.24
N LEU A 53 27.42 39.23 6.44
CA LEU A 53 27.40 37.81 6.09
C LEU A 53 27.67 36.97 7.34
N ALA A 54 26.61 36.71 8.10
CA ALA A 54 26.61 35.56 9.00
C ALA A 54 26.90 34.32 8.15
N PRO A 55 27.88 33.48 8.51
CA PRO A 55 28.16 32.25 7.77
C PRO A 55 26.87 31.43 7.76
N SER A 56 26.34 31.15 6.58
CA SER A 56 25.16 30.32 6.44
C SER A 56 25.47 28.98 7.09
N ALA A 57 24.77 28.67 8.18
CA ALA A 57 24.87 27.37 8.82
C ALA A 57 24.50 26.33 7.77
N ARG A 58 25.51 25.64 7.26
CA ARG A 58 25.33 24.47 6.41
C ARG A 58 24.53 23.51 7.27
N ALA A 59 23.29 23.20 6.87
CA ALA A 59 22.63 22.05 7.45
C ALA A 59 23.53 20.86 7.14
N ASP A 60 24.09 20.23 8.17
CA ASP A 60 24.87 19.01 7.98
C ASP A 60 23.94 17.95 7.39
N GLU A 61 24.07 17.71 6.09
CA GLU A 61 23.56 16.48 5.51
C GLU A 61 24.21 15.32 6.27
N PRO A 62 23.44 14.38 6.84
CA PRO A 62 24.02 13.27 7.57
C PRO A 62 24.93 12.51 6.62
N SER A 63 26.24 12.57 6.88
CA SER A 63 27.25 11.96 6.02
C SER A 63 26.95 10.48 5.88
N GLY A 64 26.61 10.10 4.65
CA GLY A 64 25.84 8.89 4.38
C GLY A 64 26.45 7.64 4.99
N GLY A 65 25.58 6.78 5.52
CA GLY A 65 25.94 5.37 5.70
C GLY A 65 26.33 4.76 4.35
N VAL A 66 26.85 3.53 4.38
CA VAL A 66 27.07 2.80 3.13
C VAL A 66 25.72 2.62 2.43
N LEU A 67 25.49 3.37 1.35
CA LEU A 67 24.28 3.25 0.53
C LEU A 67 24.29 1.85 -0.08
N ILE A 68 23.41 0.98 0.43
CA ILE A 68 23.29 -0.39 -0.04
C ILE A 68 22.63 -0.35 -1.41
N ASP A 69 23.34 -0.73 -2.48
CA ASP A 69 22.71 -0.83 -3.80
C ASP A 69 21.62 -1.93 -3.76
N VAL A 70 20.41 -1.48 -4.06
CA VAL A 70 19.16 -2.24 -4.04
C VAL A 70 19.00 -3.07 -5.32
N LYS A 71 19.75 -2.78 -6.39
CA LYS A 71 19.40 -3.18 -7.78
C LYS A 71 20.05 -4.46 -8.30
N GLY A 72 20.91 -5.12 -7.51
CA GLY A 72 21.69 -6.28 -7.96
C GLY A 72 21.01 -7.65 -7.75
N ALA A 73 21.04 -8.51 -8.77
CA ALA A 73 20.48 -9.88 -8.72
C ALA A 73 21.19 -10.83 -7.71
N LYS A 74 22.41 -10.50 -7.29
CA LYS A 74 23.09 -11.11 -6.13
C LYS A 74 23.26 -10.07 -5.03
N ARG A 75 22.16 -9.75 -4.36
CA ARG A 75 22.11 -8.72 -3.33
C ARG A 75 22.78 -9.22 -2.05
N VAL A 76 23.88 -8.59 -1.65
CA VAL A 76 24.52 -8.85 -0.36
C VAL A 76 23.71 -8.14 0.72
N LEU A 77 22.90 -8.90 1.44
CA LEU A 77 22.12 -8.40 2.57
C LEU A 77 23.06 -7.99 3.71
N TYR A 78 22.88 -6.77 4.23
CA TYR A 78 23.71 -6.18 5.27
C TYR A 78 23.46 -6.87 6.62
N PRO A 79 24.46 -7.54 7.23
CA PRO A 79 24.29 -8.23 8.52
C PRO A 79 24.00 -7.26 9.66
N ILE A 80 22.83 -7.38 10.29
CA ILE A 80 22.41 -6.51 11.39
C ILE A 80 21.99 -7.34 12.61
N ALA A 81 22.45 -6.95 13.79
CA ALA A 81 22.07 -7.55 15.06
C ALA A 81 21.05 -6.69 15.82
N VAL A 82 20.04 -7.33 16.42
CA VAL A 82 19.06 -6.69 17.30
C VAL A 82 18.98 -7.50 18.61
N PRO A 83 19.96 -7.37 19.53
CA PRO A 83 19.90 -8.04 20.83
C PRO A 83 18.70 -7.57 21.65
N ALA A 84 18.06 -8.51 22.33
CA ALA A 84 17.05 -8.18 23.35
C ALA A 84 17.71 -7.39 24.49
N SER A 85 17.22 -6.18 24.77
CA SER A 85 17.73 -5.39 25.89
C SER A 85 17.50 -6.12 27.22
N VAL A 86 18.53 -6.12 28.06
CA VAL A 86 18.49 -6.67 29.44
C VAL A 86 18.24 -5.57 30.48
N GLU A 87 18.03 -4.33 30.03
CA GLU A 87 17.74 -3.16 30.87
C GLU A 87 16.30 -2.67 30.67
N GLY A 88 15.65 -2.25 31.76
CA GLY A 88 14.32 -1.61 31.72
C GLY A 88 13.14 -2.59 31.75
N ASP A 89 12.06 -2.25 31.05
CA ASP A 89 10.85 -3.07 30.92
C ASP A 89 11.16 -4.30 30.05
N ALA A 90 11.28 -5.47 30.67
CA ALA A 90 11.61 -6.73 29.99
C ALA A 90 10.54 -7.19 28.98
N THR A 91 9.27 -6.79 29.14
CA THR A 91 8.21 -7.10 28.19
C THR A 91 8.34 -6.22 26.96
N ALA A 92 8.52 -4.91 27.17
CA ALA A 92 8.88 -3.97 26.10
C ALA A 92 10.11 -4.43 25.34
N ALA A 93 11.15 -4.85 26.07
CA ALA A 93 12.43 -5.18 25.46
C ALA A 93 12.33 -6.37 24.51
N ARG A 94 11.57 -7.41 24.88
CA ARG A 94 11.30 -8.56 24.01
C ARG A 94 10.47 -8.18 22.79
N GLU A 95 9.46 -7.33 22.97
CA GLU A 95 8.62 -6.86 21.88
C GLU A 95 9.42 -6.03 20.86
N VAL A 96 10.28 -5.10 21.31
CA VAL A 96 11.19 -4.35 20.43
C VAL A 96 12.07 -5.29 19.62
N ALA A 97 12.71 -6.28 20.24
CA ALA A 97 13.58 -7.23 19.52
C ALA A 97 12.81 -8.02 18.46
N GLN A 98 11.61 -8.49 18.78
CA GLN A 98 10.76 -9.24 17.85
C GLN A 98 10.30 -8.38 16.66
N VAL A 99 9.80 -7.17 16.93
CA VAL A 99 9.29 -6.26 15.90
C VAL A 99 10.42 -5.78 14.99
N ALA A 100 11.52 -5.26 15.56
CA ALA A 100 12.65 -4.78 14.77
C ALA A 100 13.32 -5.91 13.95
N SER A 101 13.42 -7.12 14.50
CA SER A 101 13.93 -8.27 13.74
C SER A 101 13.02 -8.63 12.57
N PHE A 102 11.70 -8.60 12.77
CA PHE A 102 10.74 -8.83 11.67
C PHE A 102 10.87 -7.76 10.59
N ASP A 103 10.71 -6.48 10.97
CA ASP A 103 10.78 -5.31 10.07
C ASP A 103 12.02 -5.35 9.18
N LEU A 104 13.20 -5.51 9.79
CA LEU A 104 14.47 -5.51 9.08
C LEU A 104 14.64 -6.74 8.18
N SER A 105 14.09 -7.90 8.57
CA SER A 105 14.14 -9.12 7.74
C SER A 105 13.31 -8.99 6.45
N VAL A 106 12.20 -8.24 6.48
CA VAL A 106 11.32 -8.01 5.32
C VAL A 106 11.65 -6.72 4.54
N ALA A 107 12.66 -5.96 4.97
CA ALA A 107 13.12 -4.73 4.31
C ALA A 107 13.81 -4.98 2.94
N GLY A 108 14.21 -6.23 2.66
CA GLY A 108 14.98 -6.63 1.48
C GLY A 108 16.43 -6.15 1.44
N VAL A 109 16.94 -5.48 2.49
CA VAL A 109 18.32 -4.96 2.57
C VAL A 109 19.16 -5.57 3.69
N PHE A 110 18.54 -6.13 4.72
CA PHE A 110 19.26 -6.65 5.89
C PHE A 110 19.22 -8.16 5.98
N LYS A 111 20.28 -8.73 6.55
CA LYS A 111 20.30 -10.09 7.10
C LYS A 111 20.29 -9.95 8.61
N VAL A 112 19.14 -10.16 9.23
CA VAL A 112 19.05 -10.16 10.70
C VAL A 112 19.78 -11.40 11.23
N LEU A 113 20.67 -11.18 12.19
CA LEU A 113 21.48 -12.23 12.78
C LEU A 113 20.74 -12.92 13.93
N ASP A 114 21.00 -14.23 14.11
CA ASP A 114 20.39 -15.05 15.16
C ASP A 114 20.90 -14.62 16.55
N PRO A 115 20.01 -14.20 17.49
CA PRO A 115 20.40 -13.84 18.85
C PRO A 115 21.13 -14.93 19.63
N ALA A 116 20.93 -16.21 19.30
CA ALA A 116 21.64 -17.32 19.94
C ALA A 116 23.16 -17.32 19.66
N GLY A 117 23.61 -16.62 18.61
CA GLY A 117 25.03 -16.51 18.24
C GLY A 117 25.77 -15.33 18.88
N PHE A 118 25.12 -14.46 19.65
CA PHE A 118 25.74 -13.22 20.14
C PHE A 118 26.73 -13.46 21.29
N LEU A 119 27.96 -12.95 21.11
CA LEU A 119 29.08 -13.09 22.06
C LEU A 119 29.25 -11.90 23.03
N ALA A 120 28.40 -10.88 22.91
CA ALA A 120 28.48 -9.65 23.68
C ALA A 120 27.84 -9.79 25.07
N ASP A 121 28.49 -9.23 26.11
CA ASP A 121 27.84 -9.07 27.41
C ASP A 121 26.86 -7.89 27.35
N LEU A 122 25.60 -8.20 27.04
CA LEU A 122 24.54 -7.21 26.90
C LEU A 122 24.30 -6.38 28.16
N LYS A 123 24.66 -6.91 29.35
CA LYS A 123 24.49 -6.22 30.64
C LYS A 123 25.66 -5.26 30.91
N ALA A 124 26.88 -5.64 30.55
CA ALA A 124 28.04 -4.75 30.65
C ALA A 124 28.00 -3.65 29.57
N GLU A 125 27.50 -3.95 28.38
CA GLU A 125 27.36 -2.98 27.29
C GLU A 125 26.22 -1.95 27.51
N GLY A 126 25.07 -2.37 28.04
CA GLY A 126 23.88 -1.50 28.12
C GLY A 126 23.50 -0.94 26.74
N LEU A 127 23.71 0.37 26.54
CA LEU A 127 23.47 1.09 25.27
C LEU A 127 24.70 1.28 24.38
N ILE A 128 25.92 0.98 24.83
CA ILE A 128 27.12 1.00 23.98
C ILE A 128 27.37 -0.38 23.33
N ILE A 129 28.49 -0.53 22.62
CA ILE A 129 28.94 -1.80 22.04
C ILE A 129 30.43 -2.02 22.28
N ASP A 130 30.87 -3.28 22.36
CA ASP A 130 32.23 -3.72 22.05
C ASP A 130 32.28 -4.11 20.57
N PRO A 131 32.86 -3.28 19.67
CA PRO A 131 32.83 -3.55 18.23
C PRO A 131 33.49 -4.89 17.84
N GLN A 132 34.43 -5.40 18.62
CA GLN A 132 35.09 -6.67 18.31
C GLN A 132 34.14 -7.85 18.52
N LYS A 133 33.37 -7.87 19.62
CA LYS A 133 32.36 -8.92 19.89
C LYS A 133 31.31 -9.02 18.79
N TRP A 134 30.89 -7.87 18.26
CA TRP A 134 29.91 -7.81 17.17
C TRP A 134 30.53 -8.17 15.80
N LYS A 135 31.79 -7.81 15.58
CA LYS A 135 32.57 -8.23 14.40
C LYS A 135 32.78 -9.75 14.37
N ASP A 136 33.08 -10.37 15.51
CA ASP A 136 33.32 -11.81 15.65
C ASP A 136 32.09 -12.67 15.27
N VAL A 137 30.88 -12.13 15.47
CA VAL A 137 29.61 -12.77 15.04
C VAL A 137 29.17 -12.35 13.63
N GLY A 138 30.00 -11.59 12.91
CA GLY A 138 29.74 -11.14 11.56
C GLY A 138 28.72 -10.01 11.42
N ALA A 139 28.43 -9.26 12.49
CA ALA A 139 27.56 -8.09 12.40
C ALA A 139 28.28 -6.91 11.74
N PHE A 140 27.60 -6.22 10.81
CA PHE A 140 28.08 -4.96 10.24
C PHE A 140 27.41 -3.78 10.93
N GLY A 141 26.16 -3.94 11.36
CA GLY A 141 25.47 -2.99 12.24
C GLY A 141 24.79 -3.65 13.43
N VAL A 142 24.54 -2.86 14.48
CA VAL A 142 23.89 -3.29 15.72
C VAL A 142 22.88 -2.25 16.16
N ILE A 143 21.67 -2.68 16.49
CA ILE A 143 20.66 -1.83 17.13
C ILE A 143 20.64 -2.14 18.63
N LYS A 144 21.10 -1.18 19.43
CA LYS A 144 20.99 -1.18 20.89
C LYS A 144 19.80 -0.31 21.28
N TYR A 145 19.11 -0.65 22.36
CA TYR A 145 17.99 0.14 22.85
C TYR A 145 17.75 -0.10 24.34
N ARG A 146 17.03 0.83 24.97
CA ARG A 146 16.59 0.77 26.36
C ARG A 146 15.13 1.20 26.42
N ALA A 147 14.26 0.31 26.88
CA ALA A 147 12.83 0.60 27.02
C ALA A 147 12.49 0.84 28.49
N SER A 148 12.06 2.05 28.83
CA SER A 148 11.50 2.39 30.14
C SER A 148 9.96 2.40 30.06
N PRO A 149 9.23 2.54 31.18
CA PRO A 149 7.77 2.72 31.14
C PRO A 149 7.31 3.98 30.38
N THR A 150 8.15 5.02 30.30
CA THR A 150 7.80 6.34 29.73
C THR A 150 8.36 6.57 28.34
N GLU A 151 9.46 5.94 27.95
CA GLU A 151 10.16 6.17 26.68
C GLU A 151 10.98 4.96 26.22
N ILE A 152 11.41 4.98 24.95
CA ILE A 152 12.37 4.03 24.40
C ILE A 152 13.48 4.81 23.69
N GLU A 153 14.71 4.67 24.16
CA GLU A 153 15.92 5.16 23.49
C GLU A 153 16.46 4.04 22.57
N PHE A 154 16.76 4.38 21.32
CA PHE A 154 17.37 3.51 20.32
C PHE A 154 18.68 4.11 19.81
N ARG A 155 19.64 3.24 19.51
CA ARG A 155 20.92 3.58 18.87
C ARG A 155 21.28 2.54 17.81
N LEU A 156 21.56 3.00 16.60
CA LEU A 156 22.20 2.22 15.54
C LEU A 156 23.71 2.47 15.58
N TYR A 157 24.49 1.40 15.52
CA TYR A 157 25.93 1.41 15.36
C TYR A 157 26.31 0.76 14.03
N GLU A 158 27.34 1.28 13.36
CA GLU A 158 28.08 0.57 12.31
C GLU A 158 29.41 0.13 12.90
N ILE A 159 29.76 -1.16 12.79
CA ILE A 159 30.98 -1.72 13.41
C ILE A 159 32.26 -1.09 12.84
N SER A 160 32.23 -0.63 11.59
CA SER A 160 33.30 0.13 10.94
C SER A 160 33.57 1.52 11.56
N LYS A 161 32.60 2.09 12.29
CA LYS A 161 32.69 3.40 12.97
C LYS A 161 32.96 3.28 14.47
N GLY A 162 33.29 2.09 14.96
CA GLY A 162 33.65 1.85 16.35
C GLY A 162 32.50 2.07 17.33
N THR A 163 32.73 2.83 18.39
CA THR A 163 31.79 3.01 19.51
C THR A 163 30.86 4.23 19.38
N THR A 164 30.86 4.91 18.23
CA THR A 164 29.96 6.05 17.95
C THR A 164 28.69 5.58 17.25
N SER A 165 27.51 5.91 17.80
CA SER A 165 26.22 5.62 17.17
C SER A 165 25.99 6.51 15.96
N VAL A 166 25.64 5.93 14.81
CA VAL A 166 25.33 6.67 13.57
C VAL A 166 23.93 7.26 13.54
N LEU A 167 23.02 6.72 14.35
CA LEU A 167 21.66 7.22 14.53
C LEU A 167 21.24 6.96 15.98
N GLY A 168 20.79 8.00 16.68
CA GLY A 168 20.20 7.91 18.02
C GLY A 168 18.85 8.61 18.05
N LYS A 169 17.85 7.99 18.68
CA LYS A 169 16.47 8.52 18.79
C LYS A 169 15.83 8.08 20.10
N THR A 170 15.09 8.97 20.75
CA THR A 170 14.25 8.66 21.92
C THR A 170 12.79 8.97 21.60
N TYR A 171 11.89 8.05 21.90
CA TYR A 171 10.46 8.18 21.64
C TYR A 171 9.64 8.01 22.93
N PRO A 172 8.64 8.87 23.19
CA PRO A 172 7.73 8.67 24.34
C PRO A 172 6.86 7.43 24.11
N ARG A 173 6.89 6.48 25.06
CA ARG A 173 6.31 5.13 24.94
C ARG A 173 4.79 5.15 24.90
N LYS A 174 4.14 5.82 25.85
CA LYS A 174 2.66 5.88 26.01
C LYS A 174 1.93 4.52 25.87
N GLY A 175 2.60 3.41 26.15
CA GLY A 175 2.09 2.04 25.99
C GLY A 175 2.24 1.39 24.60
N ASP A 176 2.74 2.09 23.59
CA ASP A 176 2.82 1.60 22.20
C ASP A 176 4.27 1.26 21.79
N THR A 177 4.75 0.08 22.17
CA THR A 177 6.08 -0.40 21.76
C THR A 177 6.19 -0.59 20.25
N ARG A 178 5.15 -1.15 19.63
CA ARG A 178 5.18 -1.65 18.26
C ARG A 178 5.33 -0.52 17.26
N SER A 179 4.44 0.49 17.30
CA SER A 179 4.49 1.61 16.35
C SER A 179 5.77 2.45 16.54
N ILE A 180 6.30 2.54 17.75
CA ILE A 180 7.60 3.17 18.01
C ILE A 180 8.74 2.40 17.35
N THR A 181 8.74 1.07 17.48
CA THR A 181 9.76 0.21 16.88
C THR A 181 9.72 0.28 15.35
N HIS A 182 8.53 0.25 14.76
CA HIS A 182 8.34 0.48 13.32
C HIS A 182 8.91 1.83 12.85
N ARG A 183 8.63 2.92 13.58
CA ARG A 183 9.16 4.24 13.25
C ARG A 183 10.69 4.29 13.31
N PHE A 184 11.32 3.68 14.33
CA PHE A 184 12.77 3.59 14.37
C PHE A 184 13.34 2.74 13.22
N CYS A 185 12.72 1.60 12.91
CA CYS A 185 13.16 0.75 11.81
C CYS A 185 12.99 1.43 10.44
N ASN A 186 11.98 2.28 10.26
CA ASN A 186 11.85 3.11 9.06
C ASN A 186 13.00 4.13 8.93
N GLU A 187 13.46 4.75 10.03
CA GLU A 187 14.65 5.62 10.02
C GLU A 187 15.94 4.84 9.76
N VAL A 188 16.07 3.60 10.25
CA VAL A 188 17.19 2.70 9.90
C VAL A 188 17.18 2.36 8.41
N VAL A 189 16.05 1.99 7.82
CA VAL A 189 15.95 1.74 6.37
C VAL A 189 16.29 3.00 5.57
N LYS A 190 15.83 4.17 6.02
CA LYS A 190 16.13 5.46 5.39
C LYS A 190 17.62 5.82 5.47
N TYR A 191 18.28 5.53 6.60
CA TYR A 191 19.72 5.76 6.75
C TYR A 191 20.55 5.00 5.69
N TYR A 192 20.20 3.74 5.41
CA TYR A 192 20.92 2.90 4.44
C TYR A 192 20.42 3.00 2.98
N THR A 193 19.23 3.55 2.73
CA THR A 193 18.60 3.51 1.39
C THR A 193 18.02 4.84 0.89
N GLY A 194 18.02 5.91 1.70
CA GLY A 194 17.41 7.21 1.38
C GLY A 194 15.88 7.26 1.49
N GLU A 195 15.20 6.11 1.48
CA GLU A 195 13.74 5.99 1.53
C GLU A 195 13.27 5.38 2.86
N LEU A 196 12.13 5.84 3.39
CA LEU A 196 11.48 5.18 4.53
C LEU A 196 11.03 3.76 4.16
N GLY A 197 11.03 2.86 5.14
CA GLY A 197 10.36 1.56 5.06
C GLY A 197 8.83 1.70 4.98
N PHE A 198 8.15 0.56 4.89
CA PHE A 198 6.69 0.48 4.93
C PHE A 198 6.15 0.09 6.32
N PHE A 199 6.99 0.12 7.36
CA PHE A 199 6.63 -0.43 8.67
C PHE A 199 5.60 0.45 9.37
N GLY A 200 4.58 -0.16 9.97
CA GLY A 200 3.39 0.53 10.51
C GLY A 200 2.28 0.79 9.49
N SER A 201 2.47 0.44 8.21
CA SER A 201 1.35 0.32 7.26
C SER A 201 0.45 -0.88 7.61
N LYS A 202 -0.72 -0.94 6.98
CA LYS A 202 -1.74 -1.98 7.23
C LYS A 202 -2.11 -2.71 5.93
N ILE A 203 -2.57 -3.96 6.05
CA ILE A 203 -3.09 -4.76 4.94
C ILE A 203 -4.58 -5.04 5.22
N ALA A 204 -5.44 -4.79 4.24
CA ALA A 204 -6.83 -5.23 4.24
C ALA A 204 -6.97 -6.50 3.40
N PHE A 205 -7.90 -7.37 3.78
CA PHE A 205 -8.16 -8.62 3.07
C PHE A 205 -9.56 -9.14 3.35
N THR A 206 -10.06 -9.99 2.46
CA THR A 206 -11.29 -10.77 2.65
C THR A 206 -10.96 -12.06 3.41
N ALA A 207 -11.41 -12.21 4.65
CA ALA A 207 -11.35 -13.48 5.37
C ALA A 207 -12.62 -14.31 5.08
N LYS A 208 -12.47 -15.58 4.71
CA LYS A 208 -13.59 -16.50 4.44
C LYS A 208 -13.94 -17.30 5.68
N GLY A 209 -15.17 -17.12 6.18
CA GLY A 209 -15.81 -18.00 7.15
C GLY A 209 -16.59 -19.14 6.48
N ARG A 210 -17.31 -19.94 7.28
CA ARG A 210 -18.06 -21.12 6.77
C ARG A 210 -19.24 -20.76 5.86
N THR A 211 -19.91 -19.63 6.10
CA THR A 211 -21.14 -19.21 5.40
C THR A 211 -21.13 -17.74 4.97
N ALA A 212 -20.15 -16.97 5.44
CA ALA A 212 -20.01 -15.53 5.26
C ALA A 212 -18.55 -15.18 4.98
N SER A 213 -18.29 -14.01 4.40
CA SER A 213 -16.94 -13.45 4.24
C SER A 213 -16.93 -12.02 4.78
N ALA A 214 -15.84 -11.64 5.43
CA ALA A 214 -15.71 -10.35 6.07
C ALA A 214 -14.40 -9.68 5.66
N ILE A 215 -14.44 -8.37 5.52
CA ILE A 215 -13.24 -7.55 5.37
C ILE A 215 -12.58 -7.45 6.74
N TYR A 216 -11.30 -7.81 6.79
CA TYR A 216 -10.39 -7.59 7.90
C TYR A 216 -9.31 -6.58 7.50
N ALA A 217 -8.73 -5.94 8.50
CA ALA A 217 -7.49 -5.21 8.37
C ALA A 217 -6.53 -5.63 9.51
N MET A 218 -5.23 -5.58 9.25
CA MET A 218 -4.15 -5.91 10.19
C MET A 218 -2.94 -5.02 9.94
N ASP A 219 -2.00 -4.96 10.89
CA ASP A 219 -0.67 -4.42 10.61
C ASP A 219 0.03 -5.25 9.53
N PHE A 220 0.91 -4.64 8.73
CA PHE A 220 1.57 -5.31 7.60
C PHE A 220 2.32 -6.60 7.98
N ASP A 221 2.69 -6.74 9.25
CA ASP A 221 3.41 -7.86 9.86
C ASP A 221 2.48 -8.97 10.41
N GLY A 222 1.16 -8.78 10.33
CA GLY A 222 0.16 -9.73 10.80
C GLY A 222 -0.45 -9.42 12.17
N ALA A 223 0.11 -8.46 12.92
CA ALA A 223 -0.41 -8.09 14.24
C ALA A 223 -1.73 -7.32 14.15
N ASN A 224 -2.41 -7.23 15.31
CA ASN A 224 -3.58 -6.37 15.50
C ASN A 224 -4.67 -6.54 14.42
N ALA A 225 -4.96 -7.77 14.02
CA ALA A 225 -6.02 -8.07 13.04
C ALA A 225 -7.42 -7.81 13.61
N TYR A 226 -8.26 -7.04 12.91
CA TYR A 226 -9.62 -6.71 13.31
C TYR A 226 -10.60 -6.72 12.12
N PRO A 227 -11.91 -7.00 12.34
CA PRO A 227 -12.91 -6.93 11.29
C PRO A 227 -13.33 -5.48 11.00
N VAL A 228 -13.27 -5.10 9.73
CA VAL A 228 -13.79 -3.83 9.19
C VAL A 228 -15.29 -3.94 8.91
N SER A 229 -15.75 -5.12 8.47
CA SER A 229 -17.16 -5.43 8.22
C SER A 229 -17.65 -6.59 9.12
N ASN A 230 -18.80 -6.45 9.77
CA ASN A 230 -19.41 -7.52 10.55
C ASN A 230 -20.95 -7.50 10.40
N ASN A 231 -21.44 -8.04 9.28
CA ASN A 231 -22.87 -8.04 8.90
C ASN A 231 -23.40 -9.44 8.49
N SER A 232 -22.63 -10.50 8.75
CA SER A 232 -22.93 -11.90 8.37
C SER A 232 -23.23 -12.15 6.88
N SER A 233 -22.87 -11.23 6.00
CA SER A 233 -23.03 -11.38 4.54
C SER A 233 -21.73 -11.84 3.86
N GLN A 234 -21.73 -11.89 2.54
CA GLN A 234 -20.50 -11.95 1.75
C GLN A 234 -19.99 -10.52 1.56
N ASN A 235 -18.77 -10.24 1.99
CA ASN A 235 -18.08 -8.97 1.80
C ASN A 235 -16.69 -9.28 1.23
N ILE A 236 -16.38 -8.72 0.07
CA ILE A 236 -15.20 -9.08 -0.74
C ILE A 236 -14.54 -7.84 -1.35
N LEU A 237 -13.32 -8.01 -1.86
CA LEU A 237 -12.59 -7.00 -2.64
C LEU A 237 -12.47 -5.65 -1.91
N PRO A 238 -11.76 -5.60 -0.76
CA PRO A 238 -11.46 -4.35 -0.08
C PRO A 238 -10.52 -3.47 -0.91
N ALA A 239 -10.63 -2.16 -0.74
CA ALA A 239 -9.73 -1.16 -1.30
C ALA A 239 -9.58 0.04 -0.35
N TRP A 240 -8.37 0.29 0.13
CA TRP A 240 -8.03 1.43 0.96
C TRP A 240 -8.18 2.75 0.19
N ALA A 241 -8.76 3.75 0.86
CA ALA A 241 -8.63 5.13 0.41
C ALA A 241 -7.16 5.59 0.59
N PRO A 242 -6.60 6.43 -0.31
CA PRO A 242 -5.22 6.92 -0.18
C PRO A 242 -4.93 7.67 1.14
N SER A 243 -5.98 8.19 1.79
CA SER A 243 -5.91 8.85 3.09
C SER A 243 -5.77 7.89 4.28
N GLY A 244 -5.93 6.58 4.08
CA GLY A 244 -5.93 5.56 5.14
C GLY A 244 -7.15 5.59 6.07
N GLY A 245 -8.06 6.57 5.94
CA GLY A 245 -9.21 6.73 6.82
C GLY A 245 -10.41 5.84 6.51
N GLN A 246 -10.45 5.24 5.31
CA GLN A 246 -11.61 4.50 4.80
C GLN A 246 -11.19 3.27 4.00
N ILE A 247 -12.06 2.25 3.99
CA ILE A 247 -11.94 1.07 3.13
C ILE A 247 -13.26 0.92 2.37
N ALA A 248 -13.17 0.89 1.05
CA ALA A 248 -14.26 0.49 0.16
C ALA A 248 -14.31 -1.04 0.04
N TYR A 249 -15.49 -1.64 -0.14
CA TYR A 249 -15.63 -3.08 -0.40
C TYR A 249 -16.96 -3.41 -1.06
N THR A 250 -17.01 -4.55 -1.76
CA THR A 250 -18.24 -5.10 -2.33
C THR A 250 -19.00 -5.87 -1.25
N SER A 251 -20.30 -5.62 -1.06
CA SER A 251 -21.14 -6.38 -0.13
C SER A 251 -22.40 -6.91 -0.79
N PHE A 252 -22.78 -8.13 -0.44
CA PHE A 252 -24.02 -8.78 -0.89
C PHE A 252 -25.16 -8.62 0.13
N MET A 253 -25.02 -7.77 1.16
CA MET A 253 -25.97 -7.69 2.29
C MET A 253 -27.39 -7.19 1.94
N ARG A 254 -27.65 -6.87 0.68
CA ARG A 254 -28.99 -6.53 0.14
C ARG A 254 -29.35 -7.33 -1.11
N ASN A 255 -28.75 -8.51 -1.28
CA ASN A 255 -28.94 -9.44 -2.42
C ASN A 255 -28.54 -8.90 -3.80
N ASN A 256 -28.01 -7.66 -3.88
CA ASN A 256 -27.25 -7.14 -5.02
C ASN A 256 -25.79 -6.93 -4.56
N PRO A 257 -24.77 -7.24 -5.39
CA PRO A 257 -23.40 -6.82 -5.15
C PRO A 257 -23.29 -5.30 -5.27
N ASP A 258 -23.36 -4.64 -4.13
CA ASP A 258 -23.33 -3.18 -3.96
C ASP A 258 -21.94 -2.74 -3.45
N LEU A 259 -21.49 -1.55 -3.85
CA LEU A 259 -20.27 -0.95 -3.33
C LEU A 259 -20.56 -0.17 -2.05
N TYR A 260 -19.83 -0.49 -0.99
CA TYR A 260 -19.88 0.18 0.31
C TYR A 260 -18.53 0.80 0.68
N VAL A 261 -18.55 1.80 1.55
CA VAL A 261 -17.36 2.39 2.18
C VAL A 261 -17.59 2.45 3.68
N ALA A 262 -16.60 1.99 4.47
CA ALA A 262 -16.59 2.08 5.92
C ALA A 262 -15.36 2.86 6.42
N PRO A 263 -15.38 3.41 7.64
CA PRO A 263 -14.17 3.86 8.32
C PRO A 263 -13.17 2.70 8.44
N ALA A 264 -11.88 2.99 8.26
CA ALA A 264 -10.85 1.95 8.22
C ALA A 264 -10.75 1.16 9.54
N GLY A 265 -10.94 1.82 10.70
CA GLY A 265 -11.02 1.17 12.02
C GLY A 265 -12.30 0.36 12.29
N GLY A 266 -13.10 0.08 11.26
CA GLY A 266 -14.44 -0.49 11.37
C GLY A 266 -15.50 0.55 11.72
N GLY A 267 -16.77 0.16 11.59
CA GLY A 267 -17.92 1.01 11.90
C GLY A 267 -19.08 0.84 10.92
N ARG A 268 -20.03 1.78 10.95
CA ARG A 268 -21.20 1.74 10.07
C ARG A 268 -20.81 2.06 8.62
N PRO A 269 -21.05 1.16 7.66
CA PRO A 269 -20.77 1.44 6.25
C PRO A 269 -21.84 2.33 5.62
N THR A 270 -21.41 3.19 4.69
CA THR A 270 -22.28 3.95 3.78
C THR A 270 -22.28 3.25 2.42
N LYS A 271 -23.46 3.16 1.79
CA LYS A 271 -23.54 2.64 0.42
C LYS A 271 -23.12 3.73 -0.57
N LEU A 272 -22.20 3.41 -1.49
CA LEU A 272 -21.72 4.34 -2.50
C LEU A 272 -22.25 4.02 -3.91
N SER A 273 -22.40 2.76 -4.31
CA SER A 273 -23.03 2.40 -5.58
C SER A 273 -23.95 1.18 -5.44
N SER A 274 -25.12 1.26 -6.07
CA SER A 274 -26.07 0.15 -6.23
C SER A 274 -26.85 0.24 -7.54
N GLN A 275 -26.10 0.27 -8.64
CA GLN A 275 -26.68 0.10 -9.96
C GLN A 275 -27.16 -1.36 -10.11
N ARG A 276 -28.11 -1.61 -11.00
CA ARG A 276 -28.59 -2.97 -11.28
C ARG A 276 -27.43 -3.86 -11.73
N GLY A 277 -27.25 -5.02 -11.08
CA GLY A 277 -26.17 -5.94 -11.39
C GLY A 277 -24.90 -5.65 -10.57
N MET A 278 -23.74 -5.96 -11.14
CA MET A 278 -22.44 -5.85 -10.47
C MET A 278 -22.10 -4.39 -10.12
N ASN A 279 -21.63 -4.17 -8.89
CA ASN A 279 -20.92 -2.96 -8.45
C ASN A 279 -19.67 -3.41 -7.68
N THR A 280 -18.66 -3.92 -8.39
CA THR A 280 -17.60 -4.74 -7.79
C THR A 280 -16.20 -4.20 -8.03
N GLY A 281 -15.29 -4.43 -7.07
CA GLY A 281 -13.87 -4.13 -7.20
C GLY A 281 -13.58 -2.64 -7.37
N ALA A 282 -13.56 -1.91 -6.25
CA ALA A 282 -13.19 -0.50 -6.24
C ALA A 282 -11.67 -0.31 -6.32
N ALA A 283 -11.23 0.73 -7.02
CA ALA A 283 -9.89 1.27 -6.92
C ALA A 283 -9.98 2.80 -6.83
N TRP A 284 -9.41 3.36 -5.76
CA TRP A 284 -9.40 4.81 -5.55
C TRP A 284 -8.37 5.48 -6.47
N SER A 285 -8.70 6.66 -7.00
CA SER A 285 -7.69 7.49 -7.65
C SER A 285 -6.67 8.00 -6.61
N PRO A 286 -5.41 8.29 -6.99
CA PRO A 286 -4.37 8.70 -6.03
C PRO A 286 -4.72 9.98 -5.23
N ASP A 287 -5.53 10.87 -5.81
CA ASP A 287 -6.06 12.08 -5.17
C ASP A 287 -7.27 11.83 -4.24
N GLY A 288 -7.74 10.58 -4.14
CA GLY A 288 -8.91 10.17 -3.37
C GLY A 288 -10.26 10.70 -3.87
N SER A 289 -10.32 11.45 -4.98
CA SER A 289 -11.54 12.14 -5.42
C SER A 289 -12.49 11.25 -6.24
N LYS A 290 -12.00 10.14 -6.79
CA LYS A 290 -12.73 9.24 -7.68
C LYS A 290 -12.49 7.78 -7.29
N ILE A 291 -13.41 6.92 -7.70
CA ILE A 291 -13.25 5.47 -7.62
C ILE A 291 -13.51 4.90 -9.02
N ALA A 292 -12.58 4.09 -9.51
CA ALA A 292 -12.83 3.20 -10.64
C ALA A 292 -13.45 1.90 -10.12
N LEU A 293 -14.43 1.35 -10.82
CA LEU A 293 -15.08 0.08 -10.44
C LEU A 293 -15.67 -0.64 -11.65
N THR A 294 -15.97 -1.93 -11.46
CA THR A 294 -16.73 -2.72 -12.43
C THR A 294 -18.23 -2.49 -12.22
N LEU A 295 -18.95 -2.04 -13.25
CA LEU A 295 -20.42 -2.05 -13.26
C LEU A 295 -20.95 -2.89 -14.42
N SER A 296 -21.98 -3.71 -14.18
CA SER A 296 -22.67 -4.47 -15.25
C SER A 296 -24.03 -3.87 -15.65
N LYS A 297 -24.27 -2.59 -15.33
CA LYS A 297 -25.59 -1.95 -15.46
C LYS A 297 -26.14 -1.85 -16.89
N ASP A 298 -25.25 -1.88 -17.88
CA ASP A 298 -25.58 -1.71 -19.31
C ASP A 298 -25.56 -3.05 -20.08
N GLY A 299 -25.45 -4.19 -19.38
CA GLY A 299 -25.52 -5.54 -19.97
C GLY A 299 -24.32 -6.40 -19.59
N ASN A 300 -23.12 -6.01 -20.03
CA ASN A 300 -21.84 -6.65 -19.70
C ASN A 300 -21.08 -5.90 -18.59
N PRO A 301 -20.15 -6.55 -17.87
CA PRO A 301 -19.24 -5.90 -16.92
C PRO A 301 -18.27 -4.96 -17.65
N GLU A 302 -18.22 -3.70 -17.19
CA GLU A 302 -17.48 -2.61 -17.80
C GLU A 302 -16.83 -1.73 -16.73
N ILE A 303 -15.73 -1.06 -17.06
CA ILE A 303 -15.06 -0.12 -16.15
C ILE A 303 -15.75 1.24 -16.18
N TYR A 304 -16.10 1.73 -15.00
CA TYR A 304 -16.62 3.08 -14.76
C TYR A 304 -15.77 3.82 -13.76
N VAL A 305 -15.88 5.15 -13.79
CA VAL A 305 -15.36 6.04 -12.75
C VAL A 305 -16.54 6.78 -12.11
N ILE A 306 -16.61 6.72 -10.79
CA ILE A 306 -17.59 7.41 -9.94
C ILE A 306 -16.90 8.44 -9.06
N SER A 307 -17.67 9.42 -8.59
CA SER A 307 -17.29 10.34 -7.52
C SER A 307 -17.13 9.58 -6.21
N ALA A 308 -15.98 9.71 -5.54
CA ALA A 308 -15.77 9.10 -4.22
C ALA A 308 -16.64 9.72 -3.12
N LYS A 309 -17.13 10.96 -3.34
CA LYS A 309 -17.91 11.74 -2.37
C LYS A 309 -19.37 11.28 -2.25
N ASP A 310 -19.98 10.93 -3.37
CA ASP A 310 -21.44 10.71 -3.47
C ASP A 310 -21.85 9.56 -4.41
N GLY A 311 -20.88 8.87 -5.03
CA GLY A 311 -21.14 7.74 -5.90
C GLY A 311 -21.73 8.08 -7.28
N SER A 312 -21.84 9.38 -7.61
CA SER A 312 -22.31 9.79 -8.93
C SER A 312 -21.40 9.28 -10.04
N ILE A 313 -21.99 8.72 -11.11
CA ILE A 313 -21.23 8.20 -12.26
C ILE A 313 -20.67 9.39 -13.04
N LEU A 314 -19.34 9.50 -13.08
CA LEU A 314 -18.63 10.53 -13.81
C LEU A 314 -18.36 10.10 -15.25
N LYS A 315 -18.00 8.83 -15.46
CA LYS A 315 -17.62 8.32 -16.78
C LYS A 315 -17.76 6.80 -16.91
N ARG A 316 -18.13 6.33 -18.10
CA ARG A 316 -17.89 4.96 -18.58
C ARG A 316 -16.55 4.96 -19.34
N ILE A 317 -15.62 4.10 -18.95
CA ILE A 317 -14.26 4.06 -19.52
C ILE A 317 -14.19 3.08 -20.70
N THR A 318 -14.86 1.94 -20.57
CA THR A 318 -14.87 0.87 -21.57
C THR A 318 -16.29 0.63 -22.13
N THR A 319 -16.36 0.23 -23.40
CA THR A 319 -17.62 0.10 -24.17
C THR A 319 -17.59 -1.11 -25.11
N ASP A 320 -16.86 -2.17 -24.73
CA ASP A 320 -16.69 -3.38 -25.55
C ASP A 320 -17.81 -4.40 -25.25
N ARG A 321 -17.84 -5.54 -25.94
CA ARG A 321 -18.70 -6.68 -25.58
C ARG A 321 -18.02 -7.65 -24.61
N ALA A 322 -16.70 -7.54 -24.46
CA ALA A 322 -15.89 -8.25 -23.49
C ALA A 322 -16.32 -8.02 -22.03
N ILE A 323 -15.77 -8.83 -21.14
CA ILE A 323 -15.87 -8.70 -19.69
C ILE A 323 -14.67 -7.86 -19.22
N ASP A 324 -14.90 -6.59 -18.92
CA ASP A 324 -13.88 -5.67 -18.42
C ASP A 324 -14.03 -5.49 -16.90
N THR A 325 -12.99 -5.86 -16.12
CA THR A 325 -13.07 -6.01 -14.65
C THR A 325 -11.77 -5.62 -13.93
N SER A 326 -11.80 -5.58 -12.59
CA SER A 326 -10.63 -5.36 -11.71
C SER A 326 -9.75 -4.16 -12.11
N PRO A 327 -10.30 -2.93 -12.11
CA PRO A 327 -9.53 -1.74 -12.43
C PRO A 327 -8.55 -1.37 -11.31
N THR A 328 -7.46 -0.69 -11.67
CA THR A 328 -6.48 -0.08 -10.76
C THR A 328 -5.91 1.20 -11.39
N TRP A 329 -5.58 2.21 -10.60
CA TRP A 329 -5.07 3.50 -11.07
C TRP A 329 -3.55 3.54 -11.12
N SER A 330 -3.00 4.16 -12.15
CA SER A 330 -1.58 4.54 -12.16
C SER A 330 -1.29 5.57 -11.05
N PRO A 331 -0.05 5.65 -10.52
CA PRO A 331 0.26 6.52 -9.37
C PRO A 331 0.09 8.02 -9.64
N ASP A 332 0.12 8.42 -10.91
CA ASP A 332 -0.14 9.79 -11.39
C ASP A 332 -1.63 10.08 -11.64
N GLY A 333 -2.50 9.06 -11.58
CA GLY A 333 -3.92 9.15 -11.88
C GLY A 333 -4.25 9.32 -13.38
N GLY A 334 -3.26 9.26 -14.28
CA GLY A 334 -3.44 9.48 -15.71
C GLY A 334 -4.02 8.27 -16.47
N GLN A 335 -3.85 7.07 -15.92
CA GLN A 335 -4.18 5.80 -16.56
C GLN A 335 -4.90 4.84 -15.61
N LEU A 336 -5.63 3.89 -16.20
CA LEU A 336 -6.23 2.73 -15.55
C LEU A 336 -5.66 1.47 -16.17
N ALA A 337 -5.23 0.52 -15.35
CA ALA A 337 -5.04 -0.86 -15.78
C ALA A 337 -6.25 -1.70 -15.34
N PHE A 338 -6.63 -2.69 -16.12
CA PHE A 338 -7.80 -3.54 -15.86
C PHE A 338 -7.67 -4.89 -16.58
N VAL A 339 -8.52 -5.85 -16.24
CA VAL A 339 -8.60 -7.17 -16.89
C VAL A 339 -9.65 -7.14 -17.99
N SER A 340 -9.35 -7.69 -19.16
CA SER A 340 -10.31 -7.91 -20.25
C SER A 340 -10.11 -9.27 -20.92
N ASP A 341 -11.20 -9.92 -21.33
CA ASP A 341 -11.19 -11.16 -22.10
C ASP A 341 -11.36 -10.97 -23.62
N ARG A 342 -11.32 -9.72 -24.12
CA ARG A 342 -11.57 -9.37 -25.55
C ARG A 342 -10.71 -10.12 -26.57
N ASN A 343 -9.54 -10.62 -26.15
CA ASN A 343 -8.61 -11.41 -26.97
C ASN A 343 -8.62 -12.90 -26.60
N GLY A 344 -9.75 -13.41 -26.08
CA GLY A 344 -10.06 -14.84 -25.88
C GLY A 344 -9.86 -15.36 -24.46
N GLY A 345 -8.88 -14.84 -23.73
CA GLY A 345 -8.65 -15.12 -22.31
C GLY A 345 -8.39 -13.82 -21.55
N PRO A 346 -8.53 -13.81 -20.21
CA PRO A 346 -8.31 -12.60 -19.42
C PRO A 346 -6.85 -12.16 -19.52
N GLN A 347 -6.65 -10.92 -19.91
CA GLN A 347 -5.36 -10.26 -20.08
C GLN A 347 -5.42 -8.85 -19.45
N ILE A 348 -4.26 -8.29 -19.12
CA ILE A 348 -4.14 -6.94 -18.59
C ILE A 348 -4.12 -5.94 -19.73
N PHE A 349 -5.01 -4.95 -19.65
CA PHE A 349 -5.09 -3.80 -20.54
C PHE A 349 -4.84 -2.51 -19.78
N VAL A 350 -4.31 -1.50 -20.47
CA VAL A 350 -4.13 -0.13 -19.97
C VAL A 350 -4.88 0.85 -20.87
N VAL A 351 -5.52 1.85 -20.28
CA VAL A 351 -6.23 2.94 -20.96
C VAL A 351 -6.01 4.25 -20.20
N SER A 352 -6.11 5.41 -20.86
CA SER A 352 -6.16 6.68 -20.14
C SER A 352 -7.38 6.72 -19.22
N ALA A 353 -7.25 7.32 -18.04
CA ALA A 353 -8.37 7.65 -17.17
C ALA A 353 -9.39 8.61 -17.85
N SER A 354 -8.96 9.28 -18.92
CA SER A 354 -9.85 10.06 -19.80
C SER A 354 -10.61 9.21 -20.84
N GLY A 355 -10.47 7.88 -20.82
CA GLY A 355 -11.01 6.97 -21.84
C GLY A 355 -10.15 6.94 -23.11
N GLY A 356 -10.68 6.31 -24.17
CA GLY A 356 -9.97 6.06 -25.42
C GLY A 356 -9.75 4.57 -25.66
N THR A 357 -8.93 4.21 -26.64
CA THR A 357 -8.66 2.81 -27.01
C THR A 357 -7.74 2.14 -25.98
N PRO A 358 -8.18 1.07 -25.28
CA PRO A 358 -7.30 0.32 -24.39
C PRO A 358 -6.27 -0.51 -25.15
N GLN A 359 -5.06 -0.63 -24.59
CA GLN A 359 -3.95 -1.40 -25.14
C GLN A 359 -3.64 -2.60 -24.25
N GLN A 360 -3.45 -3.78 -24.84
CA GLN A 360 -2.99 -4.96 -24.10
C GLN A 360 -1.53 -4.78 -23.68
N VAL A 361 -1.20 -5.14 -22.44
CA VAL A 361 0.18 -5.06 -21.93
C VAL A 361 0.76 -6.42 -21.52
N SER A 362 -0.06 -7.38 -21.08
CA SER A 362 0.40 -8.75 -20.79
C SER A 362 0.32 -9.62 -22.05
N PHE A 363 1.41 -10.29 -22.41
CA PHE A 363 1.47 -11.20 -23.57
C PHE A 363 1.97 -12.61 -23.21
N ASN A 364 2.48 -12.80 -21.98
CA ASN A 364 2.95 -14.08 -21.47
C ASN A 364 1.83 -14.75 -20.65
N GLY A 365 1.60 -16.05 -20.88
CA GLY A 365 0.54 -16.81 -20.21
C GLY A 365 -0.86 -16.58 -20.79
N SER A 366 -1.75 -17.56 -20.61
CA SER A 366 -3.12 -17.56 -21.17
C SER A 366 -4.18 -16.98 -20.24
N TYR A 367 -3.78 -16.58 -19.02
CA TYR A 367 -4.67 -16.05 -17.99
C TYR A 367 -3.87 -15.11 -17.10
N ASN A 368 -4.18 -13.80 -17.18
CA ASN A 368 -3.54 -12.74 -16.41
C ASN A 368 -4.62 -11.84 -15.80
N THR A 369 -4.64 -11.72 -14.47
CA THR A 369 -5.71 -11.06 -13.72
C THR A 369 -5.20 -10.23 -12.55
N THR A 370 -6.11 -9.48 -11.91
CA THR A 370 -5.89 -8.71 -10.67
C THR A 370 -4.64 -7.82 -10.72
N PRO A 371 -4.59 -6.86 -11.67
CA PRO A 371 -3.47 -5.93 -11.78
C PRO A 371 -3.44 -4.94 -10.62
N THR A 372 -2.23 -4.55 -10.21
CA THR A 372 -1.97 -3.44 -9.30
C THR A 372 -0.77 -2.64 -9.79
N TRP A 373 -0.80 -1.31 -9.69
CA TRP A 373 0.33 -0.46 -10.08
C TRP A 373 1.32 -0.28 -8.93
N MET A 374 2.62 -0.26 -9.24
CA MET A 374 3.66 0.09 -8.27
C MET A 374 3.50 1.55 -7.85
N PRO A 375 3.32 1.87 -6.55
CA PRO A 375 3.09 3.25 -6.07
C PRO A 375 4.39 4.05 -6.00
N ARG A 376 5.09 4.20 -7.14
CA ARG A 376 6.32 4.99 -7.28
C ARG A 376 6.19 5.96 -8.45
N ALA A 377 6.47 7.24 -8.21
CA ALA A 377 6.57 8.24 -9.27
C ALA A 377 7.63 7.84 -10.30
N GLY A 378 7.30 8.00 -11.60
CA GLY A 378 8.20 7.65 -12.70
C GLY A 378 8.47 6.15 -12.87
N LYS A 379 7.59 5.28 -12.34
CA LYS A 379 7.67 3.82 -12.54
C LYS A 379 6.36 3.27 -13.10
N HIS A 380 6.41 2.81 -14.34
CA HIS A 380 5.28 2.17 -15.01
C HIS A 380 5.34 0.65 -14.81
N VAL A 381 5.30 0.18 -13.56
CA VAL A 381 5.34 -1.25 -13.23
C VAL A 381 3.97 -1.71 -12.76
N ILE A 382 3.47 -2.82 -13.31
CA ILE A 382 2.24 -3.48 -12.88
C ILE A 382 2.60 -4.86 -12.31
N ALA A 383 2.07 -5.21 -11.14
CA ALA A 383 2.03 -6.61 -10.69
C ALA A 383 0.68 -7.23 -11.04
N TYR A 384 0.67 -8.51 -11.38
CA TYR A 384 -0.57 -9.25 -11.67
C TYR A 384 -0.42 -10.74 -11.35
N THR A 385 -1.57 -11.41 -11.18
CA THR A 385 -1.65 -12.87 -11.11
C THR A 385 -1.54 -13.45 -12.51
N THR A 386 -0.62 -14.38 -12.75
CA THR A 386 -0.50 -15.14 -14.00
C THR A 386 -0.73 -16.62 -13.75
N ARG A 387 -1.23 -17.37 -14.75
CA ARG A 387 -1.36 -18.82 -14.69
C ARG A 387 -0.22 -19.52 -15.41
N ASP A 388 0.49 -20.39 -14.71
CA ASP A 388 1.59 -21.19 -15.23
C ASP A 388 1.57 -22.60 -14.63
N GLY A 389 1.90 -23.63 -15.41
CA GLY A 389 1.88 -25.03 -14.96
C GLY A 389 0.53 -25.54 -14.39
N GLY A 390 -0.56 -24.79 -14.58
CA GLY A 390 -1.87 -25.06 -13.98
C GLY A 390 -2.11 -24.38 -12.61
N VAL A 391 -1.07 -23.86 -11.96
CA VAL A 391 -1.12 -23.04 -10.73
C VAL A 391 -1.12 -21.54 -11.07
N TYR A 392 -1.24 -20.69 -10.06
CA TYR A 392 -1.15 -19.24 -10.20
C TYR A 392 0.10 -18.69 -9.50
N ASP A 393 0.74 -17.70 -10.10
CA ASP A 393 1.91 -17.03 -9.56
C ASP A 393 1.82 -15.52 -9.74
N ILE A 394 2.59 -14.78 -8.94
CA ILE A 394 2.72 -13.34 -9.02
C ILE A 394 3.92 -12.98 -9.89
N VAL A 395 3.71 -12.06 -10.84
CA VAL A 395 4.75 -11.44 -11.65
C VAL A 395 4.62 -9.92 -11.61
N THR A 396 5.72 -9.22 -11.85
CA THR A 396 5.74 -7.78 -12.18
C THR A 396 6.15 -7.59 -13.64
N LEU A 397 5.57 -6.58 -14.29
CA LEU A 397 5.89 -6.18 -15.66
C LEU A 397 6.19 -4.68 -15.66
N ASP A 398 7.41 -4.33 -16.05
CA ASP A 398 7.82 -2.96 -16.33
C ASP A 398 7.39 -2.60 -17.76
N LEU A 399 6.48 -1.62 -17.90
CA LEU A 399 5.87 -1.26 -19.17
C LEU A 399 6.81 -0.46 -20.09
N ASP A 400 7.87 0.15 -19.56
CA ASP A 400 8.83 0.93 -20.34
C ASP A 400 9.85 0.00 -21.02
N THR A 401 10.37 -0.97 -20.26
CA THR A 401 11.40 -1.93 -20.70
C THR A 401 10.84 -3.25 -21.22
N LYS A 402 9.57 -3.54 -20.97
CA LYS A 402 8.90 -4.85 -21.20
C LYS A 402 9.50 -6.03 -20.43
N VAL A 403 10.32 -5.76 -19.41
CA VAL A 403 10.87 -6.81 -18.54
C VAL A 403 9.78 -7.33 -17.61
N MET A 404 9.55 -8.64 -17.66
CA MET A 404 8.72 -9.37 -16.72
C MET A 404 9.60 -10.05 -15.67
N THR A 405 9.40 -9.74 -14.39
CA THR A 405 10.10 -10.34 -13.25
C THR A 405 9.15 -11.23 -12.48
N ARG A 406 9.61 -12.42 -12.08
CA ARG A 406 8.79 -13.38 -11.34
C ARG A 406 8.97 -13.23 -9.84
N ILE A 407 7.87 -13.16 -9.10
CA ILE A 407 7.85 -12.97 -7.65
C ILE A 407 7.65 -14.30 -6.92
N THR A 408 6.79 -15.17 -7.45
CA THR A 408 6.55 -16.51 -6.88
C THR A 408 6.73 -17.60 -7.94
N GLN A 409 7.22 -18.76 -7.51
CA GLN A 409 7.44 -19.93 -8.36
C GLN A 409 7.49 -21.19 -7.49
N ASN A 410 6.70 -22.22 -7.82
CA ASN A 410 6.68 -23.52 -7.12
C ASN A 410 6.25 -23.48 -5.63
N GLU A 411 5.52 -22.44 -5.21
CA GLU A 411 5.10 -22.25 -3.81
C GLU A 411 3.59 -22.49 -3.56
N GLY A 412 2.92 -23.20 -4.48
CA GLY A 412 1.45 -23.30 -4.54
C GLY A 412 0.83 -22.16 -5.36
N SER A 413 -0.49 -22.02 -5.35
CA SER A 413 -1.17 -20.92 -6.05
C SER A 413 -1.11 -19.63 -5.24
N ASN A 414 -0.57 -18.58 -5.87
CA ASN A 414 -0.42 -17.22 -5.36
C ASN A 414 -1.26 -16.28 -6.24
N GLU A 415 -2.14 -15.49 -5.63
CA GLU A 415 -3.14 -14.68 -6.33
C GLU A 415 -3.32 -13.31 -5.65
N GLU A 416 -3.91 -12.36 -6.38
CA GLU A 416 -4.39 -11.06 -5.87
C GLU A 416 -3.27 -10.22 -5.22
N PRO A 417 -2.28 -9.77 -6.01
CA PRO A 417 -1.17 -8.97 -5.50
C PRO A 417 -1.57 -7.53 -5.15
N SER A 418 -0.96 -6.98 -4.10
CA SER A 418 -1.01 -5.54 -3.78
C SER A 418 0.36 -5.04 -3.30
N PHE A 419 0.86 -3.95 -3.87
CA PHE A 419 2.16 -3.38 -3.51
C PHE A 419 2.10 -2.64 -2.17
N SER A 420 3.14 -2.83 -1.35
CA SER A 420 3.44 -1.93 -0.23
C SER A 420 3.47 -0.45 -0.68
N PRO A 421 3.19 0.52 0.21
CA PRO A 421 3.04 1.92 -0.16
C PRO A 421 4.30 2.61 -0.70
N ASN A 422 5.48 1.99 -0.56
CA ASN A 422 6.72 2.43 -1.19
C ASN A 422 7.16 1.51 -2.36
N GLY A 423 6.34 0.55 -2.77
CA GLY A 423 6.60 -0.37 -3.89
C GLY A 423 7.76 -1.36 -3.72
N ARG A 424 8.37 -1.51 -2.52
CA ARG A 424 9.52 -2.41 -2.28
C ARG A 424 9.11 -3.85 -1.96
N ALA A 425 7.98 -4.00 -1.28
CA ALA A 425 7.35 -5.28 -0.99
C ALA A 425 5.99 -5.40 -1.68
N ILE A 426 5.49 -6.63 -1.75
CA ILE A 426 4.23 -7.00 -2.37
C ILE A 426 3.54 -8.06 -1.50
N ALA A 427 2.27 -7.83 -1.16
CA ALA A 427 1.42 -8.78 -0.46
C ALA A 427 0.57 -9.57 -1.46
N PHE A 428 0.24 -10.81 -1.13
CA PHE A 428 -0.61 -11.67 -1.96
C PHE A 428 -1.30 -12.75 -1.11
N ALA A 429 -2.38 -13.33 -1.65
CA ALA A 429 -3.06 -14.48 -1.07
C ALA A 429 -2.40 -15.77 -1.58
N ARG A 430 -2.15 -16.73 -0.68
CA ARG A 430 -1.74 -18.10 -1.02
C ARG A 430 -2.86 -19.08 -0.70
N ALA A 431 -3.31 -19.80 -1.72
CA ALA A 431 -4.49 -20.66 -1.65
C ALA A 431 -4.43 -21.64 -0.47
N GLY A 432 -5.38 -21.52 0.46
CA GLY A 432 -5.49 -22.36 1.65
C GLY A 432 -4.45 -22.12 2.77
N GLN A 433 -3.51 -21.18 2.60
CA GLN A 433 -2.45 -20.91 3.58
C GLN A 433 -2.58 -19.56 4.27
N GLY A 434 -3.00 -18.51 3.55
CA GLY A 434 -3.26 -17.18 4.12
C GLY A 434 -2.61 -16.04 3.33
N VAL A 435 -2.18 -14.99 4.04
CA VAL A 435 -1.56 -13.80 3.43
C VAL A 435 -0.05 -13.85 3.61
N PHE A 436 0.66 -13.55 2.53
CA PHE A 436 2.12 -13.53 2.48
C PHE A 436 2.61 -12.17 1.96
N ILE A 437 3.84 -11.81 2.33
CA ILE A 437 4.57 -10.67 1.79
C ILE A 437 5.92 -11.13 1.21
N ALA A 438 6.36 -10.54 0.10
CA ALA A 438 7.66 -10.80 -0.53
C ALA A 438 8.27 -9.49 -1.06
N ASN A 439 9.53 -9.52 -1.50
CA ASN A 439 10.14 -8.38 -2.19
C ASN A 439 9.54 -8.24 -3.61
N ALA A 440 9.26 -7.01 -4.01
CA ALA A 440 8.69 -6.68 -5.33
C ALA A 440 9.67 -6.88 -6.51
N ASP A 441 10.95 -7.16 -6.21
CA ASP A 441 12.01 -7.46 -7.18
C ASP A 441 12.22 -8.99 -7.39
N GLY A 442 11.41 -9.83 -6.74
CA GLY A 442 11.52 -11.29 -6.81
C GLY A 442 12.66 -11.89 -5.99
N THR A 443 13.35 -11.10 -5.17
CA THR A 443 14.42 -11.60 -4.29
C THR A 443 13.89 -12.07 -2.94
N GLY A 444 14.69 -12.88 -2.22
CA GLY A 444 14.36 -13.37 -0.89
C GLY A 444 13.38 -14.54 -0.89
N LYS A 445 12.58 -14.65 0.17
CA LYS A 445 11.51 -15.65 0.32
C LYS A 445 10.25 -14.96 0.81
N ALA A 446 9.09 -15.47 0.40
CA ALA A 446 7.81 -14.99 0.92
C ALA A 446 7.65 -15.33 2.41
N VAL A 447 7.23 -14.35 3.20
CA VAL A 447 6.96 -14.47 4.64
C VAL A 447 5.47 -14.46 4.87
N LYS A 448 4.96 -15.45 5.62
CA LYS A 448 3.54 -15.52 5.99
C LYS A 448 3.25 -14.54 7.12
N VAL A 449 2.29 -13.64 6.90
CA VAL A 449 1.83 -12.66 7.91
C VAL A 449 0.44 -12.99 8.46
N TRP A 450 -0.37 -13.79 7.77
CA TRP A 450 -1.65 -14.24 8.29
C TRP A 450 -1.95 -15.69 7.89
N SER A 451 -2.65 -16.42 8.75
CA SER A 451 -3.02 -17.83 8.53
C SER A 451 -4.53 -18.03 8.42
N GLY A 452 -4.97 -18.73 7.37
CA GLY A 452 -6.37 -19.04 7.12
C GLY A 452 -6.74 -18.95 5.63
N SER A 453 -8.02 -18.78 5.32
CA SER A 453 -8.47 -18.51 3.93
C SER A 453 -8.68 -17.01 3.72
N ALA A 454 -7.77 -16.40 2.95
CA ALA A 454 -7.83 -14.99 2.54
C ALA A 454 -7.89 -14.85 1.02
N THR A 455 -8.55 -13.79 0.56
CA THR A 455 -8.57 -13.30 -0.84
C THR A 455 -8.74 -11.77 -0.86
N GLY A 456 -8.64 -11.13 -2.02
CA GLY A 456 -8.77 -9.69 -2.22
C GLY A 456 -7.84 -8.92 -1.29
N ILE A 457 -6.54 -9.05 -1.49
CA ILE A 457 -5.53 -8.37 -0.67
C ILE A 457 -5.38 -6.94 -1.15
N ASP A 458 -5.35 -5.98 -0.23
CA ASP A 458 -5.03 -4.59 -0.53
C ASP A 458 -4.14 -3.98 0.56
N TRP A 459 -2.95 -3.55 0.18
CA TRP A 459 -1.98 -2.94 1.09
C TRP A 459 -2.28 -1.44 1.18
N GLY A 460 -2.56 -0.98 2.39
CA GLY A 460 -2.91 0.41 2.67
C GLY A 460 -1.73 1.37 2.48
N PRO A 461 -2.02 2.69 2.55
CA PRO A 461 -1.02 3.74 2.38
C PRO A 461 0.08 3.68 3.44
N ALA A 462 1.11 4.52 3.24
CA ALA A 462 2.16 4.71 4.23
C ALA A 462 1.54 5.09 5.59
N PRO A 463 2.15 4.69 6.72
CA PRO A 463 1.71 5.14 8.04
C PRO A 463 1.69 6.67 8.10
N GLY A 464 0.77 7.21 8.90
CA GLY A 464 0.82 8.61 9.28
C GLY A 464 2.10 8.92 10.09
N PRO A 465 2.55 10.20 10.10
CA PRO A 465 3.74 10.63 10.84
C PRO A 465 3.61 10.46 12.38
#